data_AF-A0A535FVU1-F1
#
_entry.id   AF-A0A535FVU1-F1
#
_cell.length_a   1.000
_cell.length_b   1.000
_cell.length_c   1.000
_cell.angle_alpha   90.00
_cell.angle_beta   90.00
_cell.angle_gamma   90.00
#
_symmetry.space_group_name_H-M   'P 1'
#
loop_
_entity.id
_entity.type
_entity.pdbx_description
1 polymer ?
#
loop_
_entity_poly.entity_id
_entity_poly.type
_entity_poly.pdbx_seq_one_letter_code
_entity_poly.pdbx_strand_id
1 'polypeptide(L)'
;MFRASGPLEGIDDIPWKRLETAFGSASSVPALLSKLAAEDVDKADRGWEEMYQQVLWHQGNIYSATAAAVPFITRIAALPKVHRRPRLVSFLAWCCLGTEPKSPPYTAAGIAIAVREATRDNLPLLRPWVDTDDRALGLAIAELAAALPFDLVAAAPTVRRLFGREESTQPRIALAGALAMLGDR
;
A
#
# COMPACT_ATOMS: atom_id res chain seq x y z
N MET A 1 4.93 23.08 15.85
CA MET A 1 3.98 23.43 14.77
C MET A 1 4.51 22.78 13.49
N PHE A 2 4.15 21.53 13.22
CA PHE A 2 4.61 20.83 12.02
C PHE A 2 3.81 21.36 10.83
N ARG A 3 4.47 22.02 9.88
CA ARG A 3 3.89 22.16 8.54
C ARG A 3 3.69 20.75 8.04
N ALA A 4 2.47 20.39 7.65
CA ALA A 4 2.26 19.20 6.85
C ALA A 4 2.93 19.47 5.51
N SER A 5 4.18 19.04 5.40
CA SER A 5 4.85 19.00 4.13
C SER A 5 4.09 18.09 3.18
N GLY A 6 4.01 18.47 1.90
CA GLY A 6 3.14 17.82 0.93
C GLY A 6 3.39 16.30 0.80
N PRO A 7 2.46 15.57 0.17
CA PRO A 7 2.56 14.11 0.03
C PRO A 7 3.82 13.63 -0.71
N LEU A 8 4.48 14.54 -1.45
CA LEU A 8 5.69 14.30 -2.24
C LEU A 8 6.95 14.99 -1.70
N GLU A 9 6.93 15.52 -0.48
CA GLU A 9 8.17 16.06 0.12
C GLU A 9 9.26 14.97 0.16
N GLY A 10 10.49 15.37 -0.21
CA GLY A 10 11.67 14.52 -0.26
C GLY A 10 11.76 13.65 -1.52
N ILE A 11 10.85 13.82 -2.49
CA ILE A 11 10.84 12.98 -3.70
C ILE A 11 12.10 13.14 -4.55
N ASP A 12 12.67 14.35 -4.61
CA ASP A 12 13.86 14.64 -5.42
C ASP A 12 15.17 14.20 -4.75
N ASP A 13 15.14 13.90 -3.44
CA ASP A 13 16.30 13.44 -2.67
C ASP A 13 16.60 11.95 -2.90
N ILE A 14 15.62 11.20 -3.41
CA ILE A 14 15.77 9.78 -3.70
C ILE A 14 16.53 9.61 -5.03
N PRO A 15 17.59 8.79 -5.08
CA PRO A 15 18.36 8.58 -6.31
C PRO A 15 17.64 7.61 -7.26
N TRP A 16 16.46 7.97 -7.77
CA TRP A 16 15.58 7.10 -8.58
C TRP A 16 16.27 6.42 -9.76
N LYS A 17 17.24 7.09 -10.40
CA LYS A 17 18.03 6.51 -11.50
C LYS A 17 18.88 5.31 -11.10
N ARG A 18 19.15 5.13 -9.80
CA ARG A 18 19.90 3.99 -9.23
C ARG A 18 18.99 2.91 -8.68
N LEU A 19 17.68 3.17 -8.62
CA LEU A 19 16.69 2.20 -8.16
C LEU A 19 16.12 1.45 -9.37
N GLU A 20 15.64 0.24 -9.09
CA GLU A 20 15.14 -0.68 -10.10
C GLU A 20 13.63 -0.81 -9.99
N THR A 21 13.01 -1.04 -11.14
CA THR A 21 11.63 -1.41 -11.38
C THR A 21 11.63 -2.74 -12.13
N ALA A 22 10.45 -3.29 -12.41
CA ALA A 22 10.34 -4.44 -13.30
C ALA A 22 10.88 -4.19 -14.72
N PHE A 23 11.04 -2.92 -15.14
CA PHE A 23 11.42 -2.51 -16.50
C PHE A 23 12.75 -1.73 -16.54
N GLY A 24 13.55 -1.85 -15.48
CA GLY A 24 14.84 -1.17 -15.36
C GLY A 24 14.77 0.07 -14.47
N SER A 25 15.44 1.15 -14.86
CA SER A 25 15.62 2.35 -14.02
C SER A 25 14.30 2.97 -13.54
N ALA A 26 14.24 3.39 -12.27
CA ALA A 26 13.07 3.99 -11.65
C ALA A 26 12.89 5.50 -11.93
N SER A 27 13.54 6.03 -12.97
CA SER A 27 13.53 7.46 -13.32
C SER A 27 12.12 8.04 -13.53
N SER A 28 11.14 7.20 -13.89
CA SER A 28 9.75 7.60 -14.14
C SER A 28 8.88 7.63 -12.87
N VAL A 29 9.34 7.07 -11.75
CA VAL A 29 8.54 6.94 -10.52
C VAL A 29 8.08 8.28 -9.95
N PRO A 30 8.90 9.35 -9.94
CA PRO A 30 8.42 10.66 -9.47
C PRO A 30 7.22 11.21 -10.23
N ALA A 31 7.21 11.04 -11.55
CA ALA A 31 6.10 11.47 -12.40
C ALA A 31 4.84 10.62 -12.12
N LEU A 32 5.01 9.32 -11.89
CA LEU A 32 3.93 8.41 -11.49
C LEU A 32 3.32 8.81 -10.14
N LEU A 33 4.14 9.04 -9.11
CA LEU A 33 3.68 9.46 -7.78
C LEU A 33 2.95 10.82 -7.84
N SER A 34 3.42 11.72 -8.70
CA SER A 34 2.77 13.00 -8.97
C SER A 34 1.39 12.84 -9.61
N LYS A 35 1.23 11.88 -10.53
CA LYS A 35 -0.08 11.55 -11.13
C LYS A 35 -1.03 10.98 -10.08
N LEU A 36 -0.57 10.05 -9.24
CA LEU A 36 -1.38 9.48 -8.16
C LEU A 36 -1.86 10.52 -7.14
N ALA A 37 -1.05 11.54 -6.86
CA ALA A 37 -1.38 12.63 -5.95
C ALA A 37 -2.30 13.70 -6.56
N ALA A 38 -2.61 13.63 -7.86
CA ALA A 38 -3.37 14.65 -8.55
C ALA A 38 -4.84 14.69 -8.11
N GLU A 39 -5.40 15.90 -7.96
CA GLU A 39 -6.85 16.08 -7.73
C GLU A 39 -7.69 15.79 -8.98
N ASP A 40 -7.06 15.79 -10.15
CA ASP A 40 -7.65 15.42 -11.44
C ASP A 40 -7.77 13.89 -11.53
N VAL A 41 -9.00 13.39 -11.65
CA VAL A 41 -9.31 11.95 -11.65
C VAL A 41 -8.67 11.22 -12.84
N ASP A 42 -8.61 11.84 -14.01
CA ASP A 42 -8.03 11.22 -15.20
C ASP A 42 -6.51 11.11 -15.07
N LYS A 43 -5.87 12.10 -14.43
CA LYS A 43 -4.45 12.02 -14.07
C LYS A 43 -4.20 10.92 -13.04
N ALA A 44 -5.03 10.85 -12.00
CA ALA A 44 -4.90 9.82 -10.97
C ALA A 44 -5.11 8.41 -11.53
N ASP A 45 -6.06 8.23 -12.45
CA ASP A 45 -6.29 6.95 -13.12
C ASP A 45 -5.14 6.54 -14.02
N ARG A 46 -4.55 7.46 -14.80
CA ARG A 46 -3.32 7.17 -15.54
C ARG A 46 -2.16 6.79 -14.61
N GLY A 47 -2.01 7.49 -13.48
CA GLY A 47 -1.02 7.13 -12.46
C GLY A 47 -1.25 5.73 -11.90
N TRP A 48 -2.51 5.35 -11.66
CA TRP A 48 -2.88 4.02 -11.18
C TRP A 48 -2.60 2.94 -12.22
N GLU A 49 -2.94 3.19 -13.49
CA GLU A 49 -2.65 2.28 -14.59
C GLU A 49 -1.15 2.09 -14.78
N GLU A 50 -0.33 3.14 -14.74
CA GLU A 50 1.13 3.05 -14.81
C GLU A 50 1.75 2.32 -13.59
N MET A 51 1.14 2.45 -12.42
CA MET A 51 1.58 1.70 -11.23
C MET A 51 1.25 0.21 -11.33
N TYR A 52 0.04 -0.11 -11.78
CA TYR A 52 -0.47 -1.49 -11.90
C TYR A 52 0.15 -2.23 -13.08
N GLN A 53 0.19 -1.56 -14.24
CA GLN A 53 0.97 -1.96 -15.39
C GLN A 53 2.40 -1.51 -15.14
N GLN A 54 3.15 -2.25 -14.33
CA GLN A 54 4.58 -2.46 -14.61
C GLN A 54 5.64 -1.68 -13.79
N VAL A 55 5.41 -0.52 -13.17
CA VAL A 55 6.55 0.22 -12.55
C VAL A 55 6.99 -0.25 -11.15
N LEU A 56 6.07 -0.51 -10.22
CA LEU A 56 6.43 -0.72 -8.79
C LEU A 56 6.14 -2.11 -8.25
N TRP A 57 5.42 -2.94 -9.01
CA TRP A 57 5.11 -4.32 -8.65
C TRP A 57 4.82 -5.09 -9.93
N HIS A 58 5.36 -6.31 -10.07
CA HIS A 58 5.08 -7.13 -11.24
C HIS A 58 5.11 -8.62 -10.89
N GLN A 59 3.97 -9.30 -11.07
CA GLN A 59 3.81 -10.75 -10.85
C GLN A 59 4.28 -11.20 -9.46
N GLY A 60 3.89 -10.47 -8.42
CA GLY A 60 4.30 -10.76 -7.03
C GLY A 60 5.67 -10.20 -6.66
N ASN A 61 6.44 -9.67 -7.61
CA ASN A 61 7.77 -9.13 -7.32
C ASN A 61 7.76 -7.66 -6.94
N ILE A 62 8.63 -7.33 -5.99
CA ILE A 62 8.93 -5.97 -5.51
C ILE A 62 10.39 -5.62 -5.80
N TYR A 63 10.65 -4.32 -5.89
CA TYR A 63 11.93 -3.76 -6.33
C TYR A 63 12.43 -2.67 -5.38
N SER A 64 13.68 -2.24 -5.54
CA SER A 64 14.22 -1.15 -4.71
C SER A 64 13.43 0.15 -4.87
N ALA A 65 12.83 0.40 -6.04
CA ALA A 65 11.90 1.51 -6.23
C ALA A 65 10.59 1.34 -5.44
N THR A 66 10.11 0.10 -5.25
CA THR A 66 8.91 -0.18 -4.45
C THR A 66 9.11 0.28 -3.01
N ALA A 67 10.22 -0.13 -2.38
CA ALA A 67 10.55 0.27 -1.02
C ALA A 67 10.62 1.80 -0.88
N ALA A 68 11.28 2.47 -1.83
CA ALA A 68 11.40 3.92 -1.84
C ALA A 68 10.06 4.64 -2.07
N ALA A 69 9.12 4.04 -2.81
CA ALA A 69 7.83 4.64 -3.12
C ALA A 69 6.79 4.50 -1.99
N VAL A 70 6.90 3.48 -1.13
CA VAL A 70 5.92 3.19 -0.06
C VAL A 70 5.58 4.41 0.82
N PRO A 71 6.56 5.19 1.35
CA PRO A 71 6.23 6.36 2.18
C PRO A 71 5.41 7.41 1.44
N PHE A 72 5.64 7.59 0.13
CA PHE A 72 4.89 8.52 -0.70
C PHE A 72 3.47 8.01 -0.97
N ILE A 73 3.32 6.72 -1.30
CA ILE A 73 1.99 6.10 -1.53
C ILE A 73 1.13 6.17 -0.27
N THR A 74 1.70 5.91 0.90
CA THR A 74 0.98 6.01 2.18
C THR A 74 0.56 7.45 2.47
N ARG A 75 1.43 8.43 2.23
CA ARG A 75 1.08 9.86 2.35
C ARG A 75 -0.02 10.28 1.36
N ILE A 76 0.05 9.83 0.12
CA ILE A 76 -0.98 10.07 -0.90
C ILE A 76 -2.32 9.47 -0.45
N ALA A 77 -2.34 8.22 0.00
CA ALA A 77 -3.54 7.56 0.52
C ALA A 77 -4.16 8.28 1.73
N ALA A 78 -3.33 8.99 2.52
CA ALA A 78 -3.77 9.76 3.68
C ALA A 78 -4.35 11.15 3.32
N LEU A 79 -4.18 11.64 2.09
CA LEU A 79 -4.75 12.94 1.69
C LEU A 79 -6.29 12.91 1.79
N PRO A 80 -6.94 13.99 2.27
CA PRO A 80 -8.40 14.00 2.46
C PRO A 80 -9.21 13.69 1.20
N LYS A 81 -8.80 14.21 0.04
CA LYS A 81 -9.52 14.12 -1.24
C LYS A 81 -8.83 13.21 -2.27
N VAL A 82 -8.05 12.23 -1.83
CA VAL A 82 -7.35 11.33 -2.76
C VAL A 82 -8.32 10.46 -3.55
N HIS A 83 -8.04 10.29 -4.83
CA HIS A 83 -8.70 9.29 -5.65
C HIS A 83 -8.18 7.89 -5.32
N ARG A 84 -9.05 6.88 -5.46
CA ARG A 84 -8.67 5.46 -5.36
C ARG A 84 -8.02 5.04 -4.02
N ARG A 85 -8.33 5.71 -2.90
CA ARG A 85 -7.79 5.34 -1.57
C ARG A 85 -7.83 3.82 -1.28
N PRO A 86 -8.94 3.09 -1.50
CA PRO A 86 -8.94 1.64 -1.28
C PRO A 86 -7.87 0.91 -2.10
N ARG A 87 -7.69 1.30 -3.36
CA ARG A 87 -6.71 0.66 -4.24
C ARG A 87 -5.27 0.94 -3.82
N LEU A 88 -4.98 2.16 -3.36
CA LEU A 88 -3.66 2.51 -2.81
C LEU A 88 -3.36 1.70 -1.55
N VAL A 89 -4.35 1.50 -0.67
CA VAL A 89 -4.20 0.69 0.55
C VAL A 89 -4.01 -0.79 0.22
N SER A 90 -4.77 -1.35 -0.72
CA SER A 90 -4.54 -2.72 -1.21
C SER A 90 -3.16 -2.89 -1.84
N PHE A 91 -2.68 -1.89 -2.60
CA PHE A 91 -1.35 -1.91 -3.17
C PHE A 91 -0.26 -2.02 -2.09
N LEU A 92 -0.37 -1.26 -0.99
CA LEU A 92 0.54 -1.38 0.16
C LEU A 92 0.55 -2.79 0.74
N ALA A 93 -0.63 -3.42 0.87
CA ALA A 93 -0.74 -4.81 1.33
C ALA A 93 -0.01 -5.77 0.39
N TRP A 94 -0.21 -5.63 -0.93
CA TRP A 94 0.46 -6.47 -1.93
C TRP A 94 1.97 -6.27 -1.95
N CYS A 95 2.46 -5.05 -1.72
CA CYS A 95 3.89 -4.79 -1.55
C CYS A 95 4.45 -5.53 -0.32
N CYS A 96 3.75 -5.51 0.83
CA CYS A 96 4.21 -6.20 2.04
C CYS A 96 4.27 -7.73 1.90
N LEU A 97 3.44 -8.30 1.03
CA LEU A 97 3.41 -9.72 0.67
C LEU A 97 4.33 -10.08 -0.50
N GLY A 98 4.91 -9.08 -1.18
CA GLY A 98 5.73 -9.27 -2.37
C GLY A 98 7.08 -9.92 -2.06
N THR A 99 7.64 -10.57 -3.09
CA THR A 99 8.95 -11.23 -3.04
C THR A 99 9.96 -10.53 -3.95
N GLU A 100 11.25 -10.75 -3.74
CA GLU A 100 12.27 -10.21 -4.64
C GLU A 100 12.45 -11.09 -5.88
N PRO A 101 12.81 -10.51 -7.04
CA PRO A 101 13.14 -11.30 -8.23
C PRO A 101 14.27 -12.30 -7.93
N LYS A 102 14.05 -13.57 -8.27
CA LYS A 102 15.02 -14.70 -8.14
C LYS A 102 15.37 -15.17 -6.73
N SER A 103 14.56 -14.87 -5.71
CA SER A 103 14.62 -15.62 -4.44
C SER A 103 13.46 -16.63 -4.36
N PRO A 104 13.67 -17.86 -3.84
CA PRO A 104 12.55 -18.71 -3.46
C PRO A 104 11.68 -17.95 -2.43
N PRO A 105 10.37 -18.23 -2.33
CA PRO A 105 9.39 -17.41 -1.58
C PRO A 105 9.61 -17.24 -0.07
N TYR A 106 10.79 -17.57 0.49
CA TYR A 106 11.16 -17.44 1.89
C TYR A 106 12.63 -17.08 2.11
N THR A 107 13.09 -15.90 1.68
CA THR A 107 14.34 -15.31 2.21
C THR A 107 14.12 -13.87 2.64
N ALA A 108 14.13 -13.63 3.96
CA ALA A 108 13.93 -12.34 4.58
C ALA A 108 15.23 -11.50 4.64
N ALA A 109 15.91 -11.20 3.52
CA ALA A 109 17.19 -10.48 3.59
C ALA A 109 17.36 -9.27 2.65
N GLY A 110 16.33 -8.88 1.88
CA GLY A 110 16.37 -7.73 0.98
C GLY A 110 15.10 -6.89 0.99
N ILE A 111 14.84 -6.17 -0.11
CA ILE A 111 13.75 -5.21 -0.39
C ILE A 111 12.43 -5.48 0.36
N ALA A 112 12.02 -6.74 0.57
CA ALA A 112 10.82 -7.08 1.33
C ALA A 112 10.80 -6.57 2.79
N ILE A 113 11.95 -6.58 3.49
CA ILE A 113 12.07 -5.98 4.82
C ILE A 113 11.88 -4.47 4.72
N ALA A 114 12.59 -3.81 3.81
CA ALA A 114 12.53 -2.36 3.63
C ALA A 114 11.11 -1.90 3.27
N VAL A 115 10.37 -2.67 2.46
CA VAL A 115 8.95 -2.41 2.17
C VAL A 115 8.10 -2.52 3.43
N ARG A 116 8.23 -3.59 4.22
CA ARG A 116 7.42 -3.76 5.45
C ARG A 116 7.76 -2.72 6.52
N GLU A 117 9.04 -2.39 6.69
CA GLU A 117 9.49 -1.32 7.59
C GLU A 117 8.95 0.04 7.14
N ALA A 118 9.13 0.40 5.87
CA ALA A 118 8.60 1.64 5.33
C ALA A 118 7.08 1.72 5.47
N THR A 119 6.34 0.62 5.25
CA THR A 119 4.89 0.60 5.45
C THR A 119 4.56 0.82 6.92
N ARG A 120 5.19 0.06 7.83
CA ARG A 120 4.98 0.16 9.30
C ARG A 120 5.20 1.58 9.81
N ASP A 121 6.32 2.20 9.43
CA ASP A 121 6.69 3.54 9.89
C ASP A 121 5.69 4.61 9.43
N ASN A 122 4.97 4.35 8.34
CA ASN A 122 3.97 5.26 7.78
C ASN A 122 2.52 4.88 8.10
N LEU A 123 2.25 3.71 8.71
CA LEU A 123 0.89 3.29 9.10
C LEU A 123 0.11 4.32 9.92
N PRO A 124 0.73 5.09 10.86
CA PRO A 124 -0.01 6.10 11.61
C PRO A 124 -0.75 7.13 10.75
N LEU A 125 -0.29 7.38 9.52
CA LEU A 125 -0.96 8.27 8.56
C LEU A 125 -2.33 7.75 8.11
N LEU A 126 -2.52 6.43 8.12
CA LEU A 126 -3.77 5.80 7.72
C LEU A 126 -4.77 5.69 8.87
N ARG A 127 -4.36 5.95 10.13
CA ARG A 127 -5.20 5.82 11.33
C ARG A 127 -6.59 6.47 11.22
N PRO A 128 -6.75 7.69 10.66
CA PRO A 128 -8.07 8.31 10.51
C PRO A 128 -9.05 7.54 9.60
N TRP A 129 -8.54 6.59 8.80
CA TRP A 129 -9.28 5.87 7.77
C TRP A 129 -9.48 4.38 8.10
N VAL A 130 -8.92 3.89 9.22
CA VAL A 130 -8.98 2.47 9.61
C VAL A 130 -10.39 2.07 10.04
N ASP A 131 -11.05 2.91 10.84
CA ASP A 131 -12.46 2.71 11.21
C ASP A 131 -13.35 3.35 10.15
N THR A 132 -13.64 2.58 9.11
CA THR A 132 -14.39 3.00 7.94
C THR A 132 -15.68 2.21 7.80
N ASP A 133 -16.75 2.86 7.33
CA ASP A 133 -17.96 2.19 6.84
C ASP A 133 -17.96 2.00 5.33
N ASP A 134 -17.00 2.60 4.61
CA ASP A 134 -16.79 2.33 3.19
C ASP A 134 -16.33 0.89 2.98
N ARG A 135 -17.14 0.11 2.25
CA ARG A 135 -16.89 -1.31 2.01
C ARG A 135 -15.56 -1.55 1.29
N ALA A 136 -15.24 -0.78 0.25
CA ALA A 136 -14.03 -1.01 -0.53
C ALA A 136 -12.78 -0.73 0.31
N LEU A 137 -12.79 0.35 1.08
CA LEU A 137 -11.72 0.69 2.00
C LEU A 137 -11.61 -0.33 3.13
N GLY A 138 -12.73 -0.81 3.67
CA GLY A 138 -12.74 -1.85 4.70
C GLY A 138 -12.08 -3.16 4.22
N LEU A 139 -12.33 -3.57 2.97
CA LEU A 139 -11.63 -4.72 2.36
C LEU A 139 -10.12 -4.46 2.22
N ALA A 140 -9.74 -3.28 1.73
CA ALA A 140 -8.32 -2.93 1.60
C ALA A 140 -7.59 -2.87 2.95
N ILE A 141 -8.25 -2.35 3.99
CA ILE A 141 -7.73 -2.34 5.36
C ILE A 141 -7.59 -3.77 5.91
N ALA A 142 -8.53 -4.67 5.60
CA ALA A 142 -8.42 -6.07 5.97
C ALA A 142 -7.23 -6.77 5.30
N GLU A 143 -6.98 -6.49 4.01
CA GLU A 143 -5.81 -6.99 3.29
C GLU A 143 -4.50 -6.49 3.92
N LEU A 144 -4.41 -5.18 4.20
CA LEU A 144 -3.24 -4.59 4.83
C LEU A 144 -3.02 -5.13 6.25
N ALA A 145 -4.09 -5.33 7.01
CA ALA A 145 -4.05 -5.93 8.33
C ALA A 145 -3.60 -7.39 8.30
N ALA A 146 -4.02 -8.17 7.29
CA ALA A 146 -3.52 -9.53 7.10
C ALA A 146 -2.02 -9.54 6.71
N ALA A 147 -1.56 -8.56 5.93
CA ALA A 147 -0.15 -8.43 5.57
C ALA A 147 0.75 -7.98 6.73
N LEU A 148 0.20 -7.22 7.69
CA LEU A 148 0.91 -6.68 8.87
C LEU A 148 0.09 -6.90 10.17
N PRO A 149 -0.15 -8.16 10.59
CA PRO A 149 -1.13 -8.49 11.63
C PRO A 149 -0.75 -8.04 13.04
N PHE A 150 0.51 -7.70 13.26
CA PHE A 150 0.99 -7.15 14.54
C PHE A 150 1.00 -5.63 14.56
N ASP A 151 0.99 -4.98 13.39
CA ASP A 151 1.15 -3.54 13.26
C ASP A 151 -0.21 -2.81 13.08
N LEU A 152 -1.24 -3.50 12.56
CA LEU A 152 -2.56 -2.91 12.29
C LEU A 152 -3.71 -3.55 13.09
N VAL A 153 -3.47 -3.88 14.37
CA VAL A 153 -4.46 -4.51 15.26
C VAL A 153 -5.76 -3.69 15.38
N ALA A 154 -5.66 -2.36 15.27
CA ALA A 154 -6.81 -1.45 15.32
C ALA A 154 -7.83 -1.67 14.19
N ALA A 155 -7.49 -2.42 13.13
CA ALA A 155 -8.43 -2.78 12.08
C ALA A 155 -9.46 -3.84 12.51
N ALA A 156 -9.21 -4.60 13.59
CA ALA A 156 -10.07 -5.73 13.95
C ALA A 156 -11.57 -5.41 14.07
N PRO A 157 -12.01 -4.28 14.68
CA PRO A 157 -13.42 -3.91 14.71
C PRO A 157 -14.02 -3.72 13.32
N THR A 158 -13.32 -3.03 12.42
CA THR A 158 -13.73 -2.83 11.02
C THR A 158 -13.86 -4.16 10.29
N VAL A 159 -12.85 -5.04 10.42
CA VAL A 159 -12.83 -6.35 9.77
C VAL A 159 -13.97 -7.24 10.28
N ARG A 160 -14.21 -7.29 11.61
CA ARG A 160 -15.31 -8.05 12.22
C ARG A 160 -16.68 -7.54 11.74
N ARG A 161 -16.86 -6.22 11.76
CA ARG A 161 -18.10 -5.56 11.30
C ARG A 161 -18.38 -5.89 9.83
N LEU A 162 -17.36 -5.82 8.98
CA LEU A 162 -17.51 -6.11 7.56
C LEU A 162 -17.74 -7.60 7.30
N PHE A 163 -17.01 -8.49 7.97
CA PHE A 163 -17.22 -9.95 7.88
C PHE A 163 -18.66 -10.37 8.21
N GLY A 164 -19.25 -9.75 9.25
CA GLY A 164 -20.63 -10.05 9.65
C GLY A 164 -21.70 -9.61 8.65
N ARG A 165 -21.37 -8.71 7.72
CA ARG A 165 -22.29 -8.16 6.71
C ARG A 165 -22.00 -8.62 5.28
N GLU A 166 -20.82 -9.19 5.04
CA GLU A 166 -20.39 -9.56 3.70
C GLU A 166 -21.08 -10.85 3.23
N GLU A 167 -21.83 -10.74 2.12
CA GLU A 167 -22.53 -11.85 1.50
C GLU A 167 -21.67 -12.55 0.43
N SER A 168 -20.71 -11.82 -0.16
CA SER A 168 -19.88 -12.36 -1.24
C SER A 168 -18.82 -13.32 -0.68
N THR A 169 -18.80 -14.55 -1.18
CA THR A 169 -17.90 -15.61 -0.71
C THR A 169 -16.42 -15.20 -0.72
N GLN A 170 -15.93 -14.64 -1.83
CA GLN A 170 -14.51 -14.30 -1.98
C GLN A 170 -14.04 -13.26 -0.95
N PRO A 171 -14.64 -12.05 -0.86
CA PRO A 171 -14.32 -11.10 0.19
C PRO A 171 -14.49 -11.67 1.60
N ARG A 172 -15.51 -12.50 1.83
CA ARG A 172 -15.75 -13.11 3.14
C ARG A 172 -14.63 -14.08 3.56
N ILE A 173 -14.04 -14.82 2.63
CA ILE A 173 -12.85 -15.66 2.88
C ILE A 173 -11.65 -14.78 3.25
N ALA A 174 -11.40 -13.71 2.51
CA ALA A 174 -10.30 -12.79 2.80
C ALA A 174 -10.44 -12.16 4.19
N LEU A 175 -11.66 -11.73 4.55
CA LEU A 175 -11.99 -11.20 5.86
C LEU A 175 -11.80 -12.23 6.98
N ALA A 176 -12.23 -13.48 6.78
CA ALA A 176 -11.98 -14.57 7.73
C ALA A 176 -10.48 -14.81 7.94
N GLY A 177 -9.70 -14.80 6.86
CA GLY A 177 -8.24 -14.89 6.92
C GLY A 177 -7.62 -13.75 7.72
N ALA A 178 -8.04 -12.51 7.45
CA ALA A 178 -7.58 -11.33 8.19
C ALA A 178 -7.91 -11.43 9.69
N LEU A 179 -9.11 -11.87 10.06
CA LEU A 179 -9.49 -12.10 11.46
C LEU A 179 -8.63 -13.18 12.12
N ALA A 180 -8.37 -14.29 11.42
CA ALA A 180 -7.51 -15.35 11.91
C ALA A 180 -6.07 -14.85 12.17
N MET A 181 -5.54 -13.99 11.29
CA MET A 181 -4.20 -13.42 11.46
C MET A 181 -4.12 -12.36 12.58
N LEU A 182 -5.16 -11.55 12.74
CA LEU A 182 -5.27 -10.57 13.82
C LEU A 182 -5.42 -11.24 15.20
N GLY A 183 -6.11 -12.38 15.25
CA GLY A 183 -6.38 -13.14 16.47
C GLY A 183 -7.41 -12.48 17.40
N ASP A 184 -7.61 -13.08 18.56
CA ASP A 184 -8.59 -12.65 19.58
C ASP A 184 -8.06 -11.58 20.56
N ARG A 185 -7.08 -10.79 20.11
CA ARG A 185 -6.35 -9.84 20.96
C ARG A 185 -7.18 -8.62 21.35
#